data_AF-A0A943XS95-F1
#
_entry.id   AF-A0A943XS95-F1
#
_cell.length_a   1.000
_cell.length_b   1.000
_cell.length_c   1.000
_cell.angle_alpha   90.00
_cell.angle_beta   90.00
_cell.angle_gamma   90.00
#
_symmetry.space_group_name_H-M   'P 1'
#
loop_
_entity.id
_entity.type
_entity.pdbx_description
1 polymer ?
#
loop_
_entity_poly.entity_id
_entity_poly.type
_entity_poly.pdbx_seq_one_letter_code
_entity_poly.pdbx_strand_id
1 'polypeptide(L)'
;MKVQNKLTIAAAASLISIWALADFSINLDLSGKPMRDLSKTTSKAVVGYISAMHEYGDDYWFISNKVQTAAVMKKAGCYNSATWSSDMWFARRNSKNPKTRSNPKAQFDFWKENGFKVLLGLSAIGPKQASDEKLFAAAVSNRLEFVKWIVDNNYKDVVQGFELGCETYYVPYDRQDALIKLWTALVPEILKIWPGCLMGVPVAENFELNPDIKHVRQRMLAAGQIKRDTYFAAAAFNQYSAYFILGLKKTGVLDKISHITYHTYGAETPYSCSYYGVKRIRGFAEAFPEIKGKRTWWTEIRPRSDEDNRCQRIFREALIMGHYSLMMMCQPEVDGFYHHNMCNLAGGLYISNGKSWNVQWMDEGSEYVDLDSPLNRPRMEVGPQGSVYHVIGSAVRLNPLLWHHGTSKDMNTEDSFYTSSRVIDQVYAYRRALKEGLGKKAPAVKGEVEWVALTDGRNRLCLVIVNTKQTTEKIKVTVPGKQFAAPTYRIARIKDPKYIDCREVPGEAKLWEEFAYEDTQTGYAGSGAYEGPKSGFDQLNIEVGPNSVQSVTVVMRNTPVKK
;
A
#
# COMPACT_ATOMS: atom_id res chain seq x y z
N MET A 1 26.51 32.13 -52.60
CA MET A 1 25.56 31.11 -52.10
C MET A 1 26.37 29.92 -51.60
N LYS A 2 26.27 29.64 -50.31
CA LYS A 2 27.09 28.66 -49.59
C LYS A 2 26.54 27.25 -49.80
N VAL A 3 27.41 26.33 -50.25
CA VAL A 3 27.29 24.90 -49.98
C VAL A 3 28.65 24.45 -49.47
N GLN A 4 28.79 24.36 -48.15
CA GLN A 4 29.81 23.55 -47.51
C GLN A 4 29.09 22.70 -46.48
N ASN A 5 28.93 21.44 -46.83
CA ASN A 5 28.32 20.40 -46.02
C ASN A 5 29.44 19.42 -45.65
N LYS A 6 29.45 19.05 -44.36
CA LYS A 6 29.95 17.77 -43.83
C LYS A 6 31.45 17.50 -43.93
N LEU A 7 32.20 17.87 -42.89
CA LEU A 7 33.36 17.11 -42.37
C LEU A 7 34.05 17.94 -41.27
N THR A 8 33.52 17.94 -40.03
CA THR A 8 34.26 18.23 -38.77
C THR A 8 33.32 18.47 -37.56
N ILE A 9 32.49 17.51 -37.17
CA ILE A 9 32.08 17.34 -35.75
C ILE A 9 31.82 15.83 -35.52
N ALA A 10 32.88 15.02 -35.66
CA ALA A 10 32.82 13.57 -35.40
C ALA A 10 34.04 13.08 -34.58
N ALA A 11 34.77 13.97 -33.91
CA ALA A 11 36.00 13.60 -33.20
C ALA A 11 36.18 14.36 -31.86
N ALA A 12 35.09 14.58 -31.12
CA ALA A 12 35.12 15.16 -29.77
C ALA A 12 34.08 14.54 -28.81
N ALA A 13 33.66 13.29 -29.06
CA ALA A 13 32.67 12.60 -28.21
C ALA A 13 33.14 11.20 -27.73
N SER A 14 34.42 10.86 -27.87
CA SER A 14 34.94 9.51 -27.57
C SER A 14 36.15 9.46 -26.65
N LEU A 15 36.53 10.56 -26.00
CA LEU A 15 37.51 10.58 -24.92
C LEU A 15 36.98 11.50 -23.82
N ILE A 16 37.08 11.02 -22.58
CA ILE A 16 36.34 11.46 -21.39
C ILE A 16 34.91 10.89 -21.38
N SER A 17 34.80 9.59 -21.08
CA SER A 17 33.69 9.11 -20.26
C SER A 17 33.76 9.91 -18.95
N ILE A 18 33.13 11.08 -18.96
CA ILE A 18 32.88 11.88 -17.77
C ILE A 18 32.17 10.89 -16.86
N TRP A 19 32.87 10.46 -15.81
CA TRP A 19 32.24 10.02 -14.59
C TRP A 19 31.31 11.17 -14.20
N ALA A 20 30.07 11.16 -14.70
CA ALA A 20 29.06 12.07 -14.25
C ALA A 20 28.99 11.81 -12.75
N LEU A 21 29.45 12.78 -11.96
CA LEU A 21 29.46 12.69 -10.52
C LEU A 21 28.08 12.19 -10.10
N ALA A 22 28.02 11.06 -9.42
CA ALA A 22 26.75 10.56 -8.90
C ALA A 22 26.15 11.65 -8.02
N ASP A 23 24.85 11.92 -8.18
CA ASP A 23 24.13 12.92 -7.40
C ASP A 23 24.16 12.55 -5.91
N PHE A 24 24.16 11.25 -5.61
CA PHE A 24 24.46 10.71 -4.29
C PHE A 24 24.93 9.25 -4.37
N SER A 25 25.37 8.70 -3.23
CA SER A 25 25.87 7.33 -3.12
C SER A 25 25.07 6.51 -2.11
N ILE A 26 24.87 5.23 -2.43
CA ILE A 26 24.28 4.21 -1.58
C ILE A 26 25.38 3.21 -1.23
N ASN A 27 25.80 3.16 0.03
CA ASN A 27 26.82 2.23 0.51
C ASN A 27 26.16 1.17 1.38
N LEU A 28 26.08 -0.06 0.88
CA LEU A 28 25.34 -1.18 1.48
C LEU A 28 26.29 -2.08 2.26
N ASP A 29 25.98 -2.30 3.54
CA ASP A 29 26.60 -3.36 4.33
C ASP A 29 25.66 -4.56 4.45
N LEU A 30 25.96 -5.61 3.68
CA LEU A 30 25.20 -6.85 3.67
C LEU A 30 25.85 -7.96 4.52
N SER A 31 26.85 -7.62 5.37
CA SER A 31 27.52 -8.58 6.25
C SER A 31 26.77 -8.82 7.56
N GLY A 32 25.92 -7.87 7.96
CA GLY A 32 25.12 -7.91 9.17
C GLY A 32 23.83 -8.73 9.07
N LYS A 33 22.83 -8.35 9.89
CA LYS A 33 21.47 -8.90 9.81
C LYS A 33 20.56 -7.90 9.07
N PRO A 34 19.62 -8.37 8.24
CA PRO A 34 18.58 -7.52 7.69
C PRO A 34 17.85 -6.78 8.83
N MET A 35 17.52 -5.50 8.62
CA MET A 35 16.68 -4.75 9.57
C MET A 35 15.29 -5.39 9.71
N ARG A 36 14.83 -6.07 8.65
CA ARG A 36 13.54 -6.77 8.65
C ARG A 36 13.53 -7.96 7.70
N ASP A 37 12.82 -9.02 8.10
CA ASP A 37 12.51 -10.18 7.26
C ASP A 37 11.01 -10.23 7.00
N LEU A 38 10.62 -9.78 5.81
CA LEU A 38 9.22 -9.69 5.39
C LEU A 38 8.59 -11.08 5.18
N SER A 39 9.39 -12.13 4.99
CA SER A 39 8.86 -13.50 4.85
C SER A 39 8.28 -14.06 6.14
N LYS A 40 8.68 -13.48 7.29
CA LYS A 40 8.17 -13.78 8.63
C LYS A 40 6.95 -12.95 9.00
N THR A 41 6.61 -11.95 8.18
CA THR A 41 5.37 -11.21 8.38
C THR A 41 4.19 -12.08 8.00
N THR A 42 3.11 -11.92 8.74
CA THR A 42 1.86 -12.66 8.54
C THR A 42 1.20 -12.32 7.19
N SER A 43 1.53 -11.15 6.62
CA SER A 43 1.01 -10.69 5.33
C SER A 43 1.91 -10.93 4.12
N LYS A 44 3.16 -11.35 4.33
CA LYS A 44 4.23 -11.62 3.33
C LYS A 44 4.61 -10.46 2.38
N ALA A 45 3.64 -9.75 1.81
CA ALA A 45 3.84 -8.62 0.90
C ALA A 45 3.80 -7.26 1.61
N VAL A 46 3.27 -7.20 2.84
CA VAL A 46 3.05 -6.00 3.69
C VAL A 46 2.13 -4.95 3.07
N VAL A 47 2.33 -4.54 1.83
CA VAL A 47 1.52 -3.58 1.10
C VAL A 47 0.40 -4.29 0.34
N GLY A 48 -0.80 -3.73 0.40
CA GLY A 48 -1.98 -4.27 -0.27
C GLY A 48 -3.09 -3.23 -0.39
N TYR A 49 -4.30 -3.71 -0.63
CA TYR A 49 -5.50 -2.88 -0.70
C TYR A 49 -6.61 -3.42 0.18
N ILE A 50 -7.42 -2.54 0.73
CA ILE A 50 -8.72 -2.96 1.26
C ILE A 50 -9.79 -2.77 0.20
N SER A 51 -10.64 -3.77 0.00
CA SER A 51 -11.72 -3.72 -0.98
C SER A 51 -12.77 -4.81 -0.74
N ALA A 52 -14.03 -4.50 -1.02
CA ALA A 52 -15.12 -5.48 -1.07
C ALA A 52 -15.32 -6.01 -2.50
N MET A 53 -14.30 -6.65 -3.09
CA MET A 53 -14.40 -7.21 -4.45
C MET A 53 -15.59 -8.16 -4.64
N HIS A 54 -16.01 -8.81 -3.57
CA HIS A 54 -17.18 -9.69 -3.56
C HIS A 54 -18.53 -8.97 -3.75
N GLU A 55 -18.54 -7.63 -3.76
CA GLU A 55 -19.74 -6.83 -4.08
C GLU A 55 -19.92 -6.59 -5.59
N TYR A 56 -18.92 -6.93 -6.42
CA TYR A 56 -18.94 -6.69 -7.86
C TYR A 56 -19.38 -7.91 -8.70
N GLY A 57 -19.77 -9.01 -8.05
CA GLY A 57 -20.35 -10.20 -8.70
C GLY A 57 -19.38 -11.39 -8.81
N ASP A 58 -19.52 -12.36 -7.90
CA ASP A 58 -18.55 -13.45 -7.72
C ASP A 58 -18.36 -14.32 -8.98
N ASP A 59 -19.45 -14.77 -9.60
CA ASP A 59 -19.37 -15.74 -10.70
C ASP A 59 -18.70 -15.16 -11.96
N TYR A 60 -18.97 -13.90 -12.28
CA TYR A 60 -18.35 -13.28 -13.45
C TYR A 60 -16.83 -13.15 -13.26
N TRP A 61 -16.38 -12.58 -12.14
CA TRP A 61 -14.96 -12.30 -11.92
C TRP A 61 -14.14 -13.54 -11.57
N PHE A 62 -14.71 -14.48 -10.81
CA PHE A 62 -13.94 -15.59 -10.24
C PHE A 62 -14.20 -16.94 -10.93
N ILE A 63 -15.19 -17.03 -11.84
CA ILE A 63 -15.41 -18.20 -12.69
C ILE A 63 -15.22 -17.84 -14.15
N SER A 64 -16.09 -17.01 -14.71
CA SER A 64 -16.16 -16.75 -16.15
C SER A 64 -14.96 -15.97 -16.69
N ASN A 65 -14.45 -15.01 -15.91
CA ASN A 65 -13.37 -14.12 -16.33
C ASN A 65 -12.08 -14.28 -15.50
N LYS A 66 -11.95 -15.41 -14.79
CA LYS A 66 -10.92 -15.59 -13.76
C LYS A 66 -9.48 -15.37 -14.24
N VAL A 67 -9.16 -15.73 -15.49
CA VAL A 67 -7.81 -15.56 -16.03
C VAL A 67 -7.45 -14.09 -16.20
N GLN A 68 -8.35 -13.31 -16.80
CA GLN A 68 -8.15 -11.87 -17.00
C GLN A 68 -8.15 -11.14 -15.66
N THR A 69 -9.08 -11.49 -14.75
CA THR A 69 -9.14 -10.91 -13.41
C THR A 69 -7.84 -11.15 -12.64
N ALA A 70 -7.30 -12.37 -12.65
CA ALA A 70 -6.03 -12.67 -12.00
C ALA A 70 -4.86 -11.87 -12.61
N ALA A 71 -4.80 -11.77 -13.94
CA ALA A 71 -3.74 -11.03 -14.62
C ALA A 71 -3.77 -9.53 -14.25
N VAL A 72 -4.95 -8.91 -14.27
CA VAL A 72 -5.12 -7.49 -13.94
C VAL A 72 -4.83 -7.21 -12.47
N MET A 73 -5.34 -8.04 -11.54
CA MET A 73 -5.05 -7.91 -10.11
C MET A 73 -3.55 -8.04 -9.80
N LYS A 74 -2.85 -9.01 -10.42
CA LYS A 74 -1.39 -9.15 -10.27
C LYS A 74 -0.63 -7.94 -10.82
N LYS A 75 -1.06 -7.42 -11.98
CA LYS A 75 -0.49 -6.20 -12.59
C LYS A 75 -0.80 -4.93 -11.77
N ALA A 76 -1.82 -4.94 -10.94
CA ALA A 76 -2.08 -3.86 -9.98
C ALA A 76 -1.40 -4.09 -8.62
N GLY A 77 -0.52 -5.09 -8.49
CA GLY A 77 0.15 -5.38 -7.22
C GLY A 77 -0.77 -5.90 -6.11
N CYS A 78 -1.97 -6.38 -6.43
CA CYS A 78 -2.99 -6.84 -5.48
C CYS A 78 -2.69 -8.24 -4.90
N TYR A 79 -1.46 -8.46 -4.45
CA TYR A 79 -1.06 -9.75 -3.85
C TYR A 79 -1.59 -9.94 -2.44
N ASN A 80 -1.92 -8.83 -1.79
CA ASN A 80 -2.45 -8.76 -0.45
C ASN A 80 -3.71 -7.89 -0.45
N SER A 81 -4.80 -8.40 0.14
CA SER A 81 -6.05 -7.65 0.27
C SER A 81 -6.69 -7.77 1.65
N ALA A 82 -7.53 -6.81 2.01
CA ALA A 82 -8.44 -6.90 3.15
C ALA A 82 -9.89 -6.71 2.68
N THR A 83 -10.86 -7.32 3.35
CA THR A 83 -12.28 -7.24 3.01
C THR A 83 -13.11 -6.92 4.25
N TRP A 84 -14.10 -6.04 4.14
CA TRP A 84 -15.07 -5.82 5.23
C TRP A 84 -16.15 -6.90 5.26
N SER A 85 -16.78 -7.09 6.42
CA SER A 85 -18.04 -7.83 6.60
C SER A 85 -18.15 -9.15 5.82
N SER A 86 -17.08 -9.94 5.84
CA SER A 86 -16.96 -11.14 5.00
C SER A 86 -17.87 -12.27 5.47
N ASP A 87 -18.17 -12.33 6.76
CA ASP A 87 -19.18 -13.22 7.34
C ASP A 87 -20.59 -12.91 6.80
N MET A 88 -20.93 -11.64 6.63
CA MET A 88 -22.21 -11.23 6.07
C MET A 88 -22.32 -11.59 4.58
N TRP A 89 -21.24 -11.43 3.82
CA TRP A 89 -21.19 -11.93 2.44
C TRP A 89 -21.32 -13.46 2.39
N PHE A 90 -20.59 -14.19 3.24
CA PHE A 90 -20.64 -15.65 3.32
C PHE A 90 -22.04 -16.18 3.68
N ALA A 91 -22.78 -15.50 4.56
CA ALA A 91 -24.13 -15.87 4.93
C ALA A 91 -25.11 -15.87 3.74
N ARG A 92 -24.83 -15.06 2.70
CA ARG A 92 -25.66 -14.99 1.49
C ARG A 92 -25.50 -16.19 0.54
N ARG A 93 -24.59 -17.14 0.80
CA ARG A 93 -24.32 -18.28 -0.10
C ARG A 93 -25.53 -19.19 -0.30
N ASN A 94 -26.40 -19.23 0.71
CA ASN A 94 -27.64 -20.00 0.71
C ASN A 94 -28.87 -19.15 0.31
N SER A 95 -28.66 -17.93 -0.19
CA SER A 95 -29.76 -17.07 -0.64
C SER A 95 -30.53 -17.75 -1.77
N LYS A 96 -31.86 -17.75 -1.66
CA LYS A 96 -32.76 -18.21 -2.73
C LYS A 96 -32.77 -17.27 -3.93
N ASN A 97 -32.39 -16.00 -3.74
CA ASN A 97 -32.29 -15.03 -4.83
C ASN A 97 -30.91 -15.14 -5.48
N PRO A 98 -30.80 -15.66 -6.72
CA PRO A 98 -29.52 -15.82 -7.40
C PRO A 98 -28.77 -14.50 -7.60
N LYS A 99 -29.48 -13.36 -7.67
CA LYS A 99 -28.86 -12.04 -7.86
C LYS A 99 -28.10 -11.54 -6.63
N THR A 100 -28.43 -12.03 -5.45
CA THR A 100 -27.79 -11.63 -4.18
C THR A 100 -27.01 -12.76 -3.53
N ARG A 101 -27.06 -13.95 -4.12
CA ARG A 101 -26.35 -15.13 -3.64
C ARG A 101 -24.86 -14.97 -3.88
N SER A 102 -24.08 -15.15 -2.82
CA SER A 102 -22.61 -15.18 -2.92
C SER A 102 -22.10 -16.53 -3.37
N ASN A 103 -20.88 -16.56 -3.90
CA ASN A 103 -20.14 -17.78 -4.22
C ASN A 103 -18.77 -17.80 -3.54
N PRO A 104 -18.71 -18.07 -2.22
CA PRO A 104 -17.45 -18.08 -1.49
C PRO A 104 -16.44 -19.08 -2.06
N LYS A 105 -16.90 -20.26 -2.49
CA LYS A 105 -16.00 -21.26 -3.04
C LYS A 105 -15.23 -20.74 -4.26
N ALA A 106 -15.92 -20.10 -5.22
CA ALA A 106 -15.28 -19.55 -6.41
C ALA A 106 -14.22 -18.50 -6.05
N GLN A 107 -14.51 -17.59 -5.12
CA GLN A 107 -13.56 -16.55 -4.74
C GLN A 107 -12.35 -17.08 -3.97
N PHE A 108 -12.57 -18.01 -3.02
CA PHE A 108 -11.47 -18.62 -2.26
C PHE A 108 -10.59 -19.53 -3.13
N ASP A 109 -11.18 -20.30 -4.05
CA ASP A 109 -10.43 -21.08 -5.05
C ASP A 109 -9.60 -20.13 -5.94
N PHE A 110 -10.20 -19.03 -6.41
CA PHE A 110 -9.50 -18.02 -7.19
C PHE A 110 -8.30 -17.43 -6.44
N TRP A 111 -8.48 -17.06 -5.17
CA TRP A 111 -7.37 -16.55 -4.35
C TRP A 111 -6.27 -17.59 -4.16
N LYS A 112 -6.64 -18.83 -3.89
CA LYS A 112 -5.70 -19.94 -3.71
C LYS A 112 -4.90 -20.23 -4.98
N GLU A 113 -5.58 -20.42 -6.11
CA GLU A 113 -4.99 -20.70 -7.43
C GLU A 113 -3.98 -19.62 -7.83
N ASN A 114 -4.19 -18.37 -7.41
CA ASN A 114 -3.40 -17.23 -7.84
C ASN A 114 -2.40 -16.72 -6.79
N GLY A 115 -2.35 -17.35 -5.61
CA GLY A 115 -1.44 -16.98 -4.54
C GLY A 115 -1.76 -15.64 -3.88
N PHE A 116 -3.02 -15.20 -3.93
CA PHE A 116 -3.50 -14.02 -3.21
C PHE A 116 -3.66 -14.33 -1.72
N LYS A 117 -3.44 -13.33 -0.88
CA LYS A 117 -3.65 -13.40 0.57
C LYS A 117 -4.71 -12.41 0.99
N VAL A 118 -5.59 -12.80 1.91
CA VAL A 118 -6.73 -11.97 2.32
C VAL A 118 -6.87 -11.89 3.85
N LEU A 119 -7.05 -10.68 4.36
CA LEU A 119 -7.56 -10.41 5.71
C LEU A 119 -9.08 -10.29 5.64
N LEU A 120 -9.79 -11.02 6.49
CA LEU A 120 -11.26 -11.08 6.46
C LEU A 120 -11.87 -10.33 7.65
N GLY A 121 -12.75 -9.37 7.39
CA GLY A 121 -13.53 -8.71 8.45
C GLY A 121 -14.67 -9.59 8.94
N LEU A 122 -14.81 -9.72 10.26
CA LEU A 122 -16.00 -10.24 10.94
C LEU A 122 -16.84 -9.07 11.43
N SER A 123 -18.11 -8.99 11.05
CA SER A 123 -18.95 -7.87 11.45
C SER A 123 -19.15 -7.80 12.96
N ALA A 124 -19.23 -6.59 13.52
CA ALA A 124 -19.70 -6.34 14.88
C ALA A 124 -21.22 -6.62 15.02
N ILE A 125 -21.75 -6.53 16.23
CA ILE A 125 -23.20 -6.60 16.50
C ILE A 125 -23.71 -5.31 17.13
N GLY A 126 -24.99 -4.99 16.89
CA GLY A 126 -25.65 -3.88 17.56
C GLY A 126 -26.18 -4.25 18.95
N PRO A 127 -26.58 -3.26 19.77
CA PRO A 127 -27.09 -3.49 21.14
C PRO A 127 -28.26 -4.47 21.20
N LYS A 128 -29.21 -4.36 20.27
CA LYS A 128 -30.38 -5.26 20.18
C LYS A 128 -29.97 -6.72 20.02
N GLN A 129 -28.95 -6.99 19.20
CA GLN A 129 -28.45 -8.35 19.01
C GLN A 129 -27.66 -8.84 20.23
N ALA A 130 -27.05 -7.94 20.99
CA ALA A 130 -26.28 -8.29 22.19
C ALA A 130 -27.16 -8.57 23.41
N SER A 131 -28.32 -7.93 23.51
CA SER A 131 -29.27 -8.11 24.61
C SER A 131 -30.23 -9.28 24.42
N ASP A 132 -30.54 -9.65 23.18
CA ASP A 132 -31.37 -10.81 22.86
C ASP A 132 -30.51 -12.07 22.71
N GLU A 133 -30.69 -13.05 23.61
CA GLU A 133 -29.88 -14.27 23.63
C GLU A 133 -29.97 -15.09 22.34
N LYS A 134 -31.14 -15.12 21.70
CA LYS A 134 -31.35 -15.86 20.45
C LYS A 134 -30.63 -15.19 19.29
N LEU A 135 -30.75 -13.86 19.19
CA LEU A 135 -30.02 -13.10 18.17
C LEU A 135 -28.50 -13.14 18.41
N PHE A 136 -28.06 -13.10 19.66
CA PHE A 136 -26.66 -13.22 20.03
C PHE A 136 -26.10 -14.60 19.64
N ALA A 137 -26.78 -15.69 20.02
CA ALA A 137 -26.38 -17.05 19.69
C ALA A 137 -26.33 -17.26 18.16
N ALA A 138 -27.31 -16.73 17.42
CA ALA A 138 -27.30 -16.78 15.96
C ALA A 138 -26.11 -16.02 15.35
N ALA A 139 -25.79 -14.83 15.89
CA ALA A 139 -24.65 -14.04 15.43
C ALA A 139 -23.31 -14.76 15.69
N VAL A 140 -23.16 -15.39 16.85
CA VAL A 140 -21.98 -16.22 17.19
C VAL A 140 -21.90 -17.42 16.25
N SER A 141 -22.99 -18.18 16.10
CA SER A 141 -23.04 -19.37 15.26
C SER A 141 -22.69 -19.09 13.79
N ASN A 142 -23.18 -17.99 13.22
CA ASN A 142 -22.90 -17.63 11.82
C ASN A 142 -21.40 -17.38 11.59
N ARG A 143 -20.73 -16.68 12.51
CA ARG A 143 -19.30 -16.39 12.42
C ARG A 143 -18.45 -17.65 12.62
N LEU A 144 -18.83 -18.53 13.56
CA LEU A 144 -18.16 -19.81 13.75
C LEU A 144 -18.36 -20.75 12.55
N GLU A 145 -19.53 -20.74 11.92
CA GLU A 145 -19.76 -21.48 10.68
C GLU A 145 -18.83 -20.99 9.56
N PHE A 146 -18.65 -19.69 9.41
CA PHE A 146 -17.73 -19.14 8.41
C PHE A 146 -16.28 -19.58 8.65
N VAL A 147 -15.80 -19.47 9.89
CA VAL A 147 -14.44 -19.91 10.26
C VAL A 147 -14.28 -21.42 10.04
N LYS A 148 -15.25 -22.22 10.47
CA LYS A 148 -15.26 -23.67 10.26
C LYS A 148 -15.22 -24.02 8.78
N TRP A 149 -16.02 -23.35 7.95
CA TRP A 149 -16.05 -23.57 6.51
C TRP A 149 -14.68 -23.30 5.87
N ILE A 150 -13.98 -22.23 6.27
CA ILE A 150 -12.61 -21.93 5.80
C ILE A 150 -11.65 -23.08 6.13
N VAL A 151 -11.71 -23.61 7.36
CA VAL A 151 -10.85 -24.71 7.81
C VAL A 151 -11.18 -26.02 7.09
N ASP A 152 -12.46 -26.40 7.07
CA ASP A 152 -12.95 -27.65 6.49
C ASP A 152 -12.70 -27.71 4.97
N ASN A 153 -12.60 -26.56 4.30
CA ASN A 153 -12.30 -26.47 2.86
C ASN A 153 -10.82 -26.14 2.54
N ASN A 154 -9.93 -26.23 3.54
CA ASN A 154 -8.48 -26.05 3.37
C ASN A 154 -8.08 -24.68 2.77
N TYR A 155 -8.65 -23.58 3.28
CA TYR A 155 -8.30 -22.21 2.87
C TYR A 155 -7.44 -21.44 3.89
N LYS A 156 -6.93 -22.13 4.92
CA LYS A 156 -6.07 -21.52 5.96
C LYS A 156 -4.80 -20.88 5.41
N ASP A 157 -4.30 -21.36 4.29
CA ASP A 157 -3.13 -20.78 3.62
C ASP A 157 -3.46 -19.46 2.91
N VAL A 158 -4.70 -19.26 2.48
CA VAL A 158 -5.17 -18.04 1.80
C VAL A 158 -5.50 -16.92 2.80
N VAL A 159 -6.14 -17.27 3.91
CA VAL A 159 -6.59 -16.33 4.93
C VAL A 159 -5.45 -15.96 5.87
N GLN A 160 -5.10 -14.68 5.93
CA GLN A 160 -4.04 -14.18 6.80
C GLN A 160 -4.50 -14.04 8.26
N GLY A 161 -5.80 -13.83 8.46
CA GLY A 161 -6.41 -13.62 9.75
C GLY A 161 -7.77 -12.95 9.63
N PHE A 162 -8.29 -12.54 10.78
CA PHE A 162 -9.55 -11.81 10.89
C PHE A 162 -9.38 -10.45 11.54
N GLU A 163 -10.11 -9.47 11.03
CA GLU A 163 -10.34 -8.21 11.70
C GLU A 163 -11.70 -8.26 12.42
N LEU A 164 -11.70 -7.98 13.73
CA LEU A 164 -12.86 -8.11 14.61
C LEU A 164 -13.66 -6.81 14.66
N GLY A 165 -14.56 -6.63 13.69
CA GLY A 165 -15.33 -5.41 13.47
C GLY A 165 -14.58 -4.39 12.64
N CYS A 166 -15.28 -3.37 12.14
CA CYS A 166 -14.69 -2.25 11.41
C CYS A 166 -14.96 -0.98 12.19
N GLU A 167 -13.92 -0.17 12.41
CA GLU A 167 -13.98 1.13 13.11
C GLU A 167 -14.81 1.14 14.40
N THR A 168 -14.72 0.10 15.22
CA THR A 168 -15.59 -0.03 16.40
C THR A 168 -15.33 1.02 17.48
N TYR A 169 -14.26 1.80 17.36
CA TYR A 169 -14.01 3.00 18.15
C TYR A 169 -14.99 4.15 17.86
N TYR A 170 -15.82 4.09 16.81
CA TYR A 170 -16.98 4.98 16.66
C TYR A 170 -18.21 4.51 17.46
N VAL A 171 -18.20 3.28 17.99
CA VAL A 171 -19.29 2.80 18.84
C VAL A 171 -19.21 3.54 20.18
N PRO A 172 -20.26 4.26 20.60
CA PRO A 172 -20.28 4.97 21.87
C PRO A 172 -19.98 4.08 23.08
N TYR A 173 -19.47 4.69 24.14
CA TYR A 173 -19.01 4.01 25.36
C TYR A 173 -20.03 3.01 25.92
N ASP A 174 -21.30 3.41 26.03
CA ASP A 174 -22.42 2.60 26.54
C ASP A 174 -22.76 1.38 25.67
N ARG A 175 -22.18 1.28 24.47
CA ARG A 175 -22.35 0.19 23.53
C ARG A 175 -21.09 -0.65 23.32
N GLN A 176 -19.97 -0.30 23.96
CA GLN A 176 -18.73 -1.08 23.87
C GLN A 176 -18.85 -2.47 24.54
N ASP A 177 -19.68 -2.61 25.57
CA ASP A 177 -19.92 -3.89 26.25
C ASP A 177 -20.49 -4.97 25.32
N ALA A 178 -21.33 -4.57 24.36
CA ALA A 178 -21.86 -5.48 23.34
C ALA A 178 -20.73 -6.11 22.50
N LEU A 179 -19.71 -5.32 22.17
CA LEU A 179 -18.54 -5.77 21.42
C LEU A 179 -17.66 -6.68 22.27
N ILE A 180 -17.37 -6.28 23.51
CA ILE A 180 -16.58 -7.09 24.46
C ILE A 180 -17.25 -8.45 24.67
N LYS A 181 -18.58 -8.47 24.88
CA LYS A 181 -19.38 -9.69 25.03
C LYS A 181 -19.27 -10.59 23.80
N LEU A 182 -19.42 -10.03 22.59
CA LEU A 182 -19.32 -10.77 21.33
C LEU A 182 -17.94 -11.44 21.18
N TRP A 183 -16.86 -10.68 21.32
CA TRP A 183 -15.52 -11.20 21.10
C TRP A 183 -15.06 -12.17 22.19
N THR A 184 -15.56 -11.99 23.42
CA THR A 184 -15.36 -12.95 24.51
C THR A 184 -16.01 -14.29 24.23
N ALA A 185 -17.18 -14.31 23.60
CA ALA A 185 -17.81 -15.55 23.18
C ALA A 185 -17.13 -16.19 21.95
N LEU A 186 -16.65 -15.38 21.00
CA LEU A 186 -16.13 -15.88 19.72
C LEU A 186 -14.68 -16.33 19.74
N VAL A 187 -13.77 -15.50 20.27
CA VAL A 187 -12.32 -15.71 20.12
C VAL A 187 -11.85 -17.08 20.66
N PRO A 188 -12.27 -17.54 21.85
CA PRO A 188 -11.90 -18.87 22.33
C PRO A 188 -12.40 -20.00 21.41
N GLU A 189 -13.62 -19.90 20.89
CA GLU A 189 -14.21 -20.92 20.01
C GLU A 189 -13.54 -20.94 18.62
N ILE A 190 -13.20 -19.77 18.08
CA ILE A 190 -12.40 -19.65 16.85
C ILE A 190 -11.07 -20.39 17.02
N LEU A 191 -10.39 -20.22 18.16
CA LEU A 191 -9.11 -20.90 18.41
C LEU A 191 -9.24 -22.41 18.63
N LYS A 192 -10.42 -22.93 19.03
CA LYS A 192 -10.66 -24.37 19.04
C LYS A 192 -10.75 -24.93 17.61
N ILE A 193 -11.36 -24.18 16.70
CA ILE A 193 -11.49 -24.55 15.27
C ILE A 193 -10.15 -24.36 14.54
N TRP A 194 -9.45 -23.27 14.83
CA TRP A 194 -8.18 -22.89 14.20
C TRP A 194 -7.20 -22.33 15.25
N PRO A 195 -6.40 -23.20 15.90
CA PRO A 195 -5.50 -22.78 17.01
C PRO A 195 -4.45 -21.73 16.65
N GLY A 196 -4.00 -21.68 15.39
CA GLY A 196 -3.05 -20.69 14.88
C GLY A 196 -3.68 -19.48 14.19
N CYS A 197 -4.98 -19.22 14.40
CA CYS A 197 -5.68 -18.13 13.73
C CYS A 197 -5.22 -16.77 14.26
N LEU A 198 -4.90 -15.84 13.36
CA LEU A 198 -4.58 -14.47 13.69
C LEU A 198 -5.85 -13.64 13.73
N MET A 199 -6.03 -12.87 14.80
CA MET A 199 -7.16 -11.96 14.98
C MET A 199 -6.65 -10.60 15.41
N GLY A 200 -7.22 -9.56 14.81
CA GLY A 200 -6.93 -8.17 15.08
C GLY A 200 -8.16 -7.42 15.56
N VAL A 201 -7.95 -6.41 16.42
CA VAL A 201 -9.01 -5.54 16.91
C VAL A 201 -8.76 -4.10 16.48
N PRO A 202 -9.80 -3.37 16.02
CA PRO A 202 -9.65 -1.99 15.61
C PRO A 202 -9.50 -1.08 16.83
N VAL A 203 -8.51 -0.21 16.75
CA VAL A 203 -8.23 0.82 17.76
C VAL A 203 -8.04 2.13 17.02
N ALA A 204 -8.60 3.21 17.57
CA ALA A 204 -8.24 4.55 17.16
C ALA A 204 -7.57 5.27 18.31
N GLU A 205 -6.57 6.07 17.97
CA GLU A 205 -6.07 7.12 18.82
C GLU A 205 -6.25 8.44 18.09
N ASN A 206 -6.59 9.46 18.85
CA ASN A 206 -6.85 10.78 18.34
C ASN A 206 -6.47 11.84 19.36
N PHE A 207 -6.15 13.05 18.93
CA PHE A 207 -5.89 14.17 19.83
C PHE A 207 -6.47 15.46 19.25
N GLU A 208 -6.85 16.38 20.14
CA GLU A 208 -7.62 17.58 19.78
C GLU A 208 -6.91 18.49 18.77
N LEU A 209 -5.57 18.51 18.81
CA LEU A 209 -4.73 19.31 17.93
C LEU A 209 -4.29 18.59 16.65
N ASN A 210 -4.88 17.44 16.32
CA ASN A 210 -4.56 16.74 15.07
C ASN A 210 -4.87 17.66 13.88
N PRO A 211 -3.85 18.10 13.10
CA PRO A 211 -4.05 19.05 12.02
C PRO A 211 -4.94 18.49 10.91
N ASP A 212 -4.91 17.17 10.68
CA ASP A 212 -5.78 16.55 9.70
C ASP A 212 -7.26 16.71 10.10
N ILE A 213 -7.58 16.48 11.38
CA ILE A 213 -8.95 16.62 11.88
C ILE A 213 -9.41 18.06 11.88
N LYS A 214 -8.52 18.99 12.23
CA LYS A 214 -8.83 20.41 12.13
C LYS A 214 -9.24 20.78 10.71
N HIS A 215 -8.52 20.29 9.69
CA HIS A 215 -8.86 20.52 8.28
C HIS A 215 -10.18 19.87 7.87
N VAL A 216 -10.39 18.58 8.17
CA VAL A 216 -11.65 17.88 7.85
C VAL A 216 -12.84 18.59 8.51
N ARG A 217 -12.73 18.93 9.80
CA ARG A 217 -13.76 19.63 10.56
C ARG A 217 -14.08 21.00 9.94
N GLN A 218 -13.06 21.80 9.61
CA GLN A 218 -13.26 23.11 8.97
C GLN A 218 -14.01 22.98 7.64
N ARG A 219 -13.65 21.99 6.82
CA ARG A 219 -14.32 21.71 5.55
C ARG A 219 -15.78 21.28 5.75
N MET A 220 -16.05 20.33 6.65
CA MET A 220 -17.41 19.87 6.92
C MET A 220 -18.28 20.98 7.51
N LEU A 221 -17.72 21.85 8.36
CA LEU A 221 -18.40 23.05 8.87
C LEU A 221 -18.72 24.03 7.73
N ALA A 222 -17.77 24.28 6.84
CA ALA A 222 -17.98 25.17 5.68
C ALA A 222 -19.04 24.61 4.71
N ALA A 223 -19.12 23.28 4.56
CA ALA A 223 -20.13 22.59 3.77
C ALA A 223 -21.48 22.42 4.49
N GLY A 224 -21.61 22.86 5.76
CA GLY A 224 -22.83 22.67 6.56
C GLY A 224 -23.14 21.23 6.93
N GLN A 225 -22.20 20.29 6.73
CA GLN A 225 -22.39 18.86 6.96
C GLN A 225 -22.38 18.49 8.45
N ILE A 226 -21.73 19.31 9.29
CA ILE A 226 -21.74 19.15 10.74
C ILE A 226 -22.08 20.48 11.42
N LYS A 227 -22.70 20.39 12.60
CA LYS A 227 -22.78 21.52 13.54
C LYS A 227 -21.44 21.64 14.28
N ARG A 228 -21.22 22.72 15.04
CA ARG A 228 -19.98 22.98 15.79
C ARG A 228 -19.58 21.90 16.83
N ASP A 229 -20.33 20.80 16.94
CA ASP A 229 -20.36 19.82 18.03
C ASP A 229 -19.76 18.44 17.64
N THR A 230 -18.97 17.90 18.59
CA THR A 230 -18.45 16.54 18.90
C THR A 230 -18.11 15.46 17.84
N TYR A 231 -18.40 15.61 16.55
CA TYR A 231 -18.21 14.53 15.55
C TYR A 231 -16.79 13.90 15.52
N PHE A 232 -15.75 14.68 15.83
CA PHE A 232 -14.35 14.21 15.97
C PHE A 232 -13.77 14.45 17.39
N ALA A 233 -14.56 14.24 18.44
CA ALA A 233 -14.06 14.42 19.80
C ALA A 233 -12.95 13.41 20.12
N ALA A 234 -11.69 13.85 20.03
CA ALA A 234 -10.52 13.00 20.21
C ALA A 234 -10.49 12.26 21.56
N ALA A 235 -10.95 12.91 22.62
CA ALA A 235 -11.09 12.30 23.94
C ALA A 235 -12.05 11.10 23.91
N ALA A 236 -13.14 11.16 23.13
CA ALA A 236 -14.11 10.08 23.02
C ALA A 236 -13.51 8.84 22.35
N PHE A 237 -12.83 8.98 21.19
CA PHE A 237 -12.19 7.82 20.53
C PHE A 237 -11.12 7.16 21.40
N ASN A 238 -10.28 7.96 22.07
CA ASN A 238 -9.29 7.41 23.00
C ASN A 238 -9.95 6.67 24.15
N GLN A 239 -10.99 7.24 24.76
CA GLN A 239 -11.73 6.61 25.85
C GLN A 239 -12.42 5.31 25.40
N TYR A 240 -13.02 5.29 24.21
CA TYR A 240 -13.74 4.13 23.70
C TYR A 240 -12.75 3.00 23.36
N SER A 241 -11.64 3.32 22.69
CA SER A 241 -10.53 2.39 22.47
C SER A 241 -9.97 1.84 23.78
N ALA A 242 -9.70 2.70 24.76
CA ALA A 242 -9.19 2.31 26.08
C ALA A 242 -10.16 1.37 26.80
N TYR A 243 -11.44 1.73 26.84
CA TYR A 243 -12.47 0.91 27.47
C TYR A 243 -12.56 -0.48 26.82
N PHE A 244 -12.53 -0.52 25.49
CA PHE A 244 -12.58 -1.76 24.74
C PHE A 244 -11.36 -2.67 25.02
N ILE A 245 -10.14 -2.10 24.99
CA ILE A 245 -8.89 -2.82 25.31
C ILE A 245 -8.94 -3.40 26.72
N LEU A 246 -9.27 -2.57 27.72
CA LEU A 246 -9.32 -2.99 29.11
C LEU A 246 -10.44 -4.01 29.36
N GLY A 247 -11.57 -3.87 28.67
CA GLY A 247 -12.66 -4.83 28.68
C GLY A 247 -12.23 -6.20 28.16
N LEU A 248 -11.58 -6.26 27.00
CA LEU A 248 -11.02 -7.50 26.44
C LEU A 248 -9.91 -8.09 27.32
N LYS A 249 -9.14 -7.25 28.02
CA LYS A 249 -8.13 -7.73 28.97
C LYS A 249 -8.77 -8.42 30.16
N LYS A 250 -9.83 -7.84 30.74
CA LYS A 250 -10.57 -8.43 31.87
C LYS A 250 -11.13 -9.82 31.55
N THR A 251 -11.50 -10.07 30.29
CA THR A 251 -12.04 -11.38 29.86
C THR A 251 -10.96 -12.37 29.41
N GLY A 252 -9.68 -11.98 29.44
CA GLY A 252 -8.56 -12.82 28.96
C GLY A 252 -8.56 -13.02 27.44
N VAL A 253 -9.33 -12.22 26.69
CA VAL A 253 -9.37 -12.27 25.23
C VAL A 253 -8.22 -11.50 24.62
N LEU A 254 -7.81 -10.39 25.22
CA LEU A 254 -6.74 -9.55 24.68
C LEU A 254 -5.41 -10.30 24.49
N ASP A 255 -5.13 -11.28 25.36
CA ASP A 255 -3.91 -12.10 25.27
C ASP A 255 -3.92 -13.04 24.05
N LYS A 256 -5.10 -13.30 23.47
CA LYS A 256 -5.30 -14.08 22.24
C LYS A 256 -5.34 -13.21 20.98
N ILE A 257 -5.38 -11.88 21.14
CA ILE A 257 -5.35 -10.94 20.01
C ILE A 257 -3.91 -10.77 19.54
N SER A 258 -3.70 -11.03 18.25
CA SER A 258 -2.38 -11.04 17.61
C SER A 258 -1.88 -9.66 17.19
N HIS A 259 -2.78 -8.78 16.76
CA HIS A 259 -2.44 -7.47 16.24
C HIS A 259 -3.53 -6.44 16.53
N ILE A 260 -3.18 -5.16 16.40
CA ILE A 260 -4.10 -4.04 16.41
C ILE A 260 -4.34 -3.61 14.98
N THR A 261 -5.59 -3.44 14.57
CA THR A 261 -5.92 -2.82 13.28
C THR A 261 -6.10 -1.32 13.47
N TYR A 262 -5.58 -0.54 12.52
CA TYR A 262 -5.55 0.91 12.60
C TYR A 262 -5.95 1.51 11.25
N HIS A 263 -6.84 2.50 11.31
CA HIS A 263 -7.23 3.26 10.14
C HIS A 263 -6.61 4.65 10.22
N THR A 264 -6.09 5.14 9.11
CA THR A 264 -5.48 6.46 9.04
C THR A 264 -5.95 7.21 7.81
N TYR A 265 -6.30 8.48 8.05
CA TYR A 265 -6.70 9.38 6.98
C TYR A 265 -5.98 10.71 7.18
N GLY A 266 -5.24 11.13 6.17
CA GLY A 266 -4.64 12.46 6.14
C GLY A 266 -5.65 13.53 5.70
N ALA A 267 -5.32 14.81 5.87
CA ALA A 267 -6.10 15.91 5.31
C ALA A 267 -5.22 17.12 4.98
N GLU A 268 -4.58 17.10 3.81
CA GLU A 268 -3.62 18.10 3.32
C GLU A 268 -2.36 18.35 4.19
N THR A 269 -2.29 17.82 5.41
CA THR A 269 -1.17 17.96 6.39
C THR A 269 -0.39 16.67 6.66
N PRO A 270 -0.43 15.69 5.75
CA PRO A 270 -0.05 14.26 5.86
C PRO A 270 0.11 13.61 7.25
N TYR A 271 -0.52 14.13 8.30
CA TYR A 271 -0.01 13.90 9.65
C TYR A 271 -0.25 12.45 10.07
N SER A 272 -1.47 11.97 9.87
CA SER A 272 -1.85 10.59 10.16
C SER A 272 -1.30 9.62 9.10
N CYS A 273 -1.21 10.04 7.83
CA CYS A 273 -0.68 9.23 6.71
C CYS A 273 0.82 9.46 6.49
N SER A 274 1.60 9.37 7.55
CA SER A 274 3.07 9.45 7.49
C SER A 274 3.73 8.85 8.71
N TYR A 275 5.03 9.07 8.89
CA TYR A 275 5.77 8.58 10.07
C TYR A 275 5.25 9.18 11.39
N TYR A 276 4.61 10.35 11.37
CA TYR A 276 3.90 10.88 12.54
C TYR A 276 2.79 9.93 13.02
N GLY A 277 2.00 9.36 12.11
CA GLY A 277 0.99 8.35 12.44
C GLY A 277 1.59 7.13 13.16
N VAL A 278 2.74 6.65 12.68
CA VAL A 278 3.47 5.54 13.32
C VAL A 278 3.89 5.92 14.74
N LYS A 279 4.40 7.13 14.95
CA LYS A 279 4.76 7.59 16.29
C LYS A 279 3.57 7.76 17.22
N ARG A 280 2.40 8.14 16.69
CA ARG A 280 1.20 8.24 17.52
C ARG A 280 0.72 6.88 18.00
N ILE A 281 0.68 5.86 17.15
CA ILE A 281 0.30 4.52 17.59
C ILE A 281 1.30 3.95 18.60
N ARG A 282 2.61 4.25 18.45
CA ARG A 282 3.63 3.94 19.47
C ARG A 282 3.33 4.62 20.80
N GLY A 283 3.08 5.93 20.79
CA GLY A 283 2.72 6.68 22.00
C GLY A 283 1.42 6.19 22.65
N PHE A 284 0.42 5.80 21.84
CA PHE A 284 -0.80 5.18 22.36
C PHE A 284 -0.53 3.83 23.04
N ALA A 285 0.34 3.00 22.48
CA ALA A 285 0.77 1.75 23.10
C ALA A 285 1.64 1.95 24.36
N GLU A 286 2.28 3.11 24.53
CA GLU A 286 2.93 3.50 25.78
C GLU A 286 1.91 3.88 26.86
N ALA A 287 0.84 4.58 26.48
CA ALA A 287 -0.26 4.94 27.39
C ALA A 287 -1.13 3.73 27.79
N PHE A 288 -1.27 2.75 26.89
CA PHE A 288 -2.03 1.51 27.09
C PHE A 288 -1.11 0.29 26.92
N PRO A 289 -0.28 -0.03 27.94
CA PRO A 289 0.76 -1.05 27.83
C PRO A 289 0.21 -2.47 27.55
N GLU A 290 -1.09 -2.71 27.73
CA GLU A 290 -1.75 -3.98 27.40
C GLU A 290 -1.67 -4.34 25.91
N ILE A 291 -1.48 -3.35 25.04
CA ILE A 291 -1.27 -3.57 23.60
C ILE A 291 0.21 -3.43 23.19
N LYS A 292 1.10 -3.12 24.13
CA LYS A 292 2.54 -2.99 23.86
C LYS A 292 3.11 -4.29 23.32
N GLY A 293 3.88 -4.20 22.24
CA GLY A 293 4.51 -5.35 21.58
C GLY A 293 3.58 -6.12 20.64
N LYS A 294 2.27 -5.82 20.59
CA LYS A 294 1.39 -6.32 19.53
C LYS A 294 1.77 -5.67 18.20
N ARG A 295 1.64 -6.42 17.12
CA ARG A 295 1.84 -5.91 15.75
C ARG A 295 0.70 -4.97 15.39
N THR A 296 0.93 -4.10 14.41
CA THR A 296 -0.08 -3.19 13.86
C THR A 296 -0.36 -3.54 12.41
N TRP A 297 -1.62 -3.52 12.03
CA TRP A 297 -2.06 -3.67 10.64
C TRP A 297 -2.84 -2.43 10.28
N TRP A 298 -2.35 -1.70 9.30
CA TRP A 298 -2.94 -0.46 8.83
C TRP A 298 -3.94 -0.82 7.73
N THR A 299 -5.13 -1.26 8.14
CA THR A 299 -6.12 -1.95 7.30
C THR A 299 -6.93 -1.00 6.43
N GLU A 300 -6.94 0.29 6.74
CA GLU A 300 -7.61 1.29 5.92
C GLU A 300 -6.82 2.60 5.96
N ILE A 301 -6.04 2.86 4.90
CA ILE A 301 -5.23 4.09 4.79
C ILE A 301 -5.66 4.90 3.59
N ARG A 302 -5.62 6.23 3.69
CA ARG A 302 -5.83 7.13 2.56
C ARG A 302 -5.20 8.51 2.84
N PRO A 303 -4.27 9.01 2.01
CA PRO A 303 -3.60 10.31 2.24
C PRO A 303 -4.52 11.51 2.41
N ARG A 304 -5.77 11.42 1.91
CA ARG A 304 -6.75 12.50 1.96
C ARG A 304 -8.17 11.97 2.22
N SER A 305 -8.69 12.23 3.42
CA SER A 305 -10.07 11.90 3.82
C SER A 305 -11.09 12.86 3.20
N ASP A 306 -12.27 12.32 2.89
CA ASP A 306 -13.55 13.00 2.62
C ASP A 306 -13.45 14.21 1.69
N GLU A 307 -12.65 14.06 0.65
CA GLU A 307 -12.47 15.03 -0.44
C GLU A 307 -12.64 14.32 -1.79
N ASP A 308 -12.54 15.12 -2.86
CA ASP A 308 -12.46 14.72 -4.25
C ASP A 308 -11.53 13.51 -4.48
N ASN A 309 -12.15 12.33 -4.55
CA ASN A 309 -11.52 11.04 -4.83
C ASN A 309 -10.75 11.01 -6.16
N ARG A 310 -10.94 12.00 -7.05
CA ARG A 310 -10.24 12.07 -8.33
C ARG A 310 -8.73 12.30 -8.13
N CYS A 311 -8.28 12.79 -6.97
CA CYS A 311 -6.85 12.87 -6.66
C CYS A 311 -6.14 11.51 -6.80
N GLN A 312 -6.85 10.41 -6.55
CA GLN A 312 -6.31 9.05 -6.55
C GLN A 312 -6.11 8.51 -7.98
N ARG A 313 -6.56 9.27 -8.99
CA ARG A 313 -6.28 9.05 -10.42
C ARG A 313 -5.09 9.88 -10.92
N ILE A 314 -4.38 10.56 -10.02
CA ILE A 314 -3.22 11.40 -10.35
C ILE A 314 -1.95 10.62 -10.08
N PHE A 315 -1.04 10.54 -11.06
CA PHE A 315 0.20 9.77 -10.89
C PHE A 315 1.08 10.32 -9.76
N ARG A 316 1.07 11.62 -9.50
CA ARG A 316 1.76 12.21 -8.33
C ARG A 316 1.30 11.64 -6.99
N GLU A 317 0.00 11.39 -6.81
CA GLU A 317 -0.52 10.76 -5.57
C GLU A 317 -0.03 9.32 -5.44
N ALA A 318 0.06 8.60 -6.56
CA ALA A 318 0.63 7.26 -6.56
C ALA A 318 2.10 7.23 -6.12
N LEU A 319 2.90 8.23 -6.51
CA LEU A 319 4.30 8.36 -6.09
C LEU A 319 4.43 8.74 -4.60
N ILE A 320 3.60 9.67 -4.12
CA ILE A 320 3.46 9.98 -2.69
C ILE A 320 3.21 8.71 -1.88
N MET A 321 2.30 7.88 -2.36
CA MET A 321 1.97 6.62 -1.72
C MET A 321 3.09 5.59 -1.86
N GLY A 322 3.88 5.66 -2.92
CA GLY A 322 5.14 4.93 -3.05
C GLY A 322 6.09 5.24 -1.90
N HIS A 323 6.38 6.53 -1.66
CA HIS A 323 7.19 6.98 -0.52
C HIS A 323 6.65 6.45 0.81
N TYR A 324 5.36 6.65 1.09
CA TYR A 324 4.75 6.20 2.33
C TYR A 324 4.82 4.67 2.50
N SER A 325 4.63 3.92 1.41
CA SER A 325 4.73 2.45 1.43
C SER A 325 6.16 1.97 1.75
N LEU A 326 7.19 2.62 1.17
CA LEU A 326 8.59 2.30 1.48
C LEU A 326 8.89 2.49 2.97
N MET A 327 8.46 3.62 3.54
CA MET A 327 8.60 3.91 4.97
C MET A 327 7.86 2.88 5.83
N MET A 328 6.60 2.56 5.49
CA MET A 328 5.76 1.63 6.27
C MET A 328 6.32 0.20 6.30
N MET A 329 6.88 -0.29 5.20
CA MET A 329 7.51 -1.60 5.16
C MET A 329 8.76 -1.70 6.05
N CYS A 330 9.38 -0.57 6.37
CA CYS A 330 10.55 -0.53 7.25
C CYS A 330 10.17 -0.52 8.74
N GLN A 331 8.90 -0.29 9.09
CA GLN A 331 8.48 -0.20 10.49
C GLN A 331 8.39 -1.60 11.11
N PRO A 332 9.11 -1.89 12.21
CA PRO A 332 9.18 -3.24 12.76
C PRO A 332 7.84 -3.75 13.27
N GLU A 333 6.96 -2.88 13.75
CA GLU A 333 5.65 -3.23 14.28
C GLU A 333 4.57 -3.39 13.20
N VAL A 334 4.78 -2.92 11.97
CA VAL A 334 3.73 -2.86 10.93
C VAL A 334 3.71 -4.12 10.10
N ASP A 335 2.79 -5.05 10.35
CA ASP A 335 2.68 -6.30 9.60
C ASP A 335 1.77 -6.23 8.38
N GLY A 336 0.92 -5.21 8.25
CA GLY A 336 0.08 -5.01 7.08
C GLY A 336 -0.22 -3.54 6.82
N PHE A 337 -0.36 -3.16 5.55
CA PHE A 337 -0.60 -1.79 5.09
C PHE A 337 -1.49 -1.83 3.84
N TYR A 338 -2.73 -1.35 3.97
CA TYR A 338 -3.80 -1.56 3.01
C TYR A 338 -4.41 -0.23 2.56
N HIS A 339 -4.17 0.13 1.28
CA HIS A 339 -4.70 1.35 0.68
C HIS A 339 -6.21 1.23 0.41
N HIS A 340 -6.96 2.19 0.94
CA HIS A 340 -8.42 2.26 0.81
C HIS A 340 -8.82 3.06 -0.44
N ASN A 341 -9.62 2.56 -1.38
CA ASN A 341 -10.08 1.20 -1.69
C ASN A 341 -9.50 0.83 -3.06
N MET A 342 -9.04 -0.42 -3.24
CA MET A 342 -8.50 -0.93 -4.51
C MET A 342 -9.17 -0.40 -5.79
N CYS A 343 -10.50 -0.42 -5.85
CA CYS A 343 -11.27 -0.24 -7.09
C CYS A 343 -11.83 1.18 -7.30
N ASN A 344 -11.86 1.97 -6.23
CA ASN A 344 -12.64 3.22 -6.22
C ASN A 344 -11.83 4.43 -5.73
N LEU A 345 -10.94 4.22 -4.74
CA LEU A 345 -10.27 5.33 -4.04
C LEU A 345 -8.76 5.18 -3.93
N ALA A 346 -8.17 4.01 -4.17
CA ALA A 346 -6.73 3.85 -4.08
C ALA A 346 -6.03 4.10 -5.43
N GLY A 347 -6.78 4.21 -6.53
CA GLY A 347 -6.21 4.23 -7.89
C GLY A 347 -5.53 2.92 -8.29
N GLY A 348 -5.87 1.81 -7.63
CA GLY A 348 -5.29 0.48 -7.90
C GLY A 348 -5.86 -0.12 -9.18
N LEU A 349 -7.18 -0.24 -9.21
CA LEU A 349 -7.96 -0.75 -10.33
C LEU A 349 -9.12 0.21 -10.65
N TYR A 350 -9.50 0.27 -11.91
CA TYR A 350 -10.79 0.80 -12.35
C TYR A 350 -11.66 -0.39 -12.74
N ILE A 351 -12.93 -0.37 -12.33
CA ILE A 351 -13.90 -1.41 -12.67
C ILE A 351 -15.03 -0.79 -13.49
N SER A 352 -15.29 -1.38 -14.66
CA SER A 352 -16.44 -1.05 -15.50
C SER A 352 -17.49 -2.15 -15.40
N ASN A 353 -18.77 -1.76 -15.39
CA ASN A 353 -19.90 -2.68 -15.51
C ASN A 353 -20.21 -3.06 -16.98
N GLY A 354 -19.39 -2.56 -17.92
CA GLY A 354 -19.54 -2.72 -19.37
C GLY A 354 -20.25 -1.56 -20.06
N LYS A 355 -20.88 -0.66 -19.32
CA LYS A 355 -21.48 0.58 -19.84
C LYS A 355 -20.77 1.81 -19.30
N SER A 356 -20.28 1.70 -18.08
CA SER A 356 -19.70 2.80 -17.35
C SER A 356 -18.68 2.33 -16.33
N TRP A 357 -17.74 3.23 -16.04
CA TRP A 357 -16.73 3.07 -15.00
C TRP A 357 -17.27 3.47 -13.64
N ASN A 358 -17.11 2.58 -12.66
CA ASN A 358 -17.44 2.88 -11.28
C ASN A 358 -16.48 3.95 -10.74
N VAL A 359 -17.04 5.10 -10.39
CA VAL A 359 -16.38 6.17 -9.67
C VAL A 359 -17.25 6.48 -8.45
N GLN A 360 -16.82 6.03 -7.27
CA GLN A 360 -17.66 5.95 -6.07
C GLN A 360 -18.24 7.30 -5.61
N TRP A 361 -17.63 8.42 -5.99
CA TRP A 361 -18.08 9.77 -5.62
C TRP A 361 -17.74 10.71 -6.77
N MET A 362 -18.74 11.11 -7.56
CA MET A 362 -18.62 12.33 -8.36
C MET A 362 -19.46 13.36 -7.63
N ASP A 363 -18.93 14.57 -7.42
CA ASP A 363 -19.66 15.69 -6.81
C ASP A 363 -20.95 16.05 -7.58
N GLU A 364 -21.17 15.43 -8.76
CA GLU A 364 -22.33 15.58 -9.65
C GLU A 364 -22.94 14.24 -10.12
N GLY A 365 -22.52 13.10 -9.57
CA GLY A 365 -23.13 11.78 -9.86
C GLY A 365 -22.95 11.22 -11.28
N SER A 366 -22.04 11.73 -12.10
CA SER A 366 -21.79 11.17 -13.44
C SER A 366 -20.83 9.97 -13.39
N GLU A 367 -21.08 8.93 -14.17
CA GLU A 367 -20.12 7.86 -14.43
C GLU A 367 -19.39 8.16 -15.75
N TYR A 368 -18.13 7.72 -15.91
CA TYR A 368 -17.49 7.79 -17.24
C TYR A 368 -18.05 6.67 -18.10
N VAL A 369 -18.52 6.98 -19.30
CA VAL A 369 -19.00 5.97 -20.25
C VAL A 369 -17.83 5.06 -20.64
N ASP A 370 -18.07 3.76 -20.66
CA ASP A 370 -17.12 2.77 -21.16
C ASP A 370 -17.36 2.54 -22.66
N LEU A 371 -16.81 3.42 -23.49
CA LEU A 371 -16.98 3.40 -24.95
C LEU A 371 -16.32 2.19 -25.62
N ASP A 372 -15.29 1.62 -24.98
CA ASP A 372 -14.51 0.52 -25.54
C ASP A 372 -14.94 -0.85 -25.01
N SER A 373 -16.04 -0.94 -24.23
CA SER A 373 -16.51 -2.22 -23.74
C SER A 373 -17.01 -3.10 -24.88
N PRO A 374 -16.35 -4.23 -25.20
CA PRO A 374 -16.85 -5.13 -26.22
C PRO A 374 -18.14 -5.78 -25.72
N LEU A 375 -19.25 -5.53 -26.42
CA LEU A 375 -20.57 -6.12 -26.13
C LEU A 375 -21.12 -5.74 -24.74
N ASN A 376 -20.77 -4.57 -24.20
CA ASN A 376 -21.15 -4.12 -22.86
C ASN A 376 -20.76 -5.12 -21.75
N ARG A 377 -19.58 -5.73 -21.84
CA ARG A 377 -19.07 -6.68 -20.85
C ARG A 377 -18.27 -5.97 -19.75
N PRO A 378 -18.44 -6.35 -18.47
CA PRO A 378 -17.64 -5.77 -17.40
C PRO A 378 -16.14 -6.02 -17.61
N ARG A 379 -15.31 -5.00 -17.35
CA ARG A 379 -13.85 -5.08 -17.52
C ARG A 379 -13.11 -4.32 -16.42
N MET A 380 -11.83 -4.63 -16.28
CA MET A 380 -10.94 -4.00 -15.31
C MET A 380 -9.76 -3.36 -16.01
N GLU A 381 -9.30 -2.23 -15.48
CA GLU A 381 -8.06 -1.57 -15.87
C GLU A 381 -7.18 -1.31 -14.66
N VAL A 382 -5.87 -1.30 -14.87
CA VAL A 382 -4.91 -0.90 -13.85
C VAL A 382 -4.85 0.63 -13.79
N GLY A 383 -4.99 1.17 -12.60
CA GLY A 383 -4.79 2.60 -12.32
C GLY A 383 -3.33 2.92 -11.94
N PRO A 384 -3.00 4.20 -11.70
CA PRO A 384 -1.63 4.64 -11.47
C PRO A 384 -1.01 4.00 -10.22
N GLN A 385 -1.78 3.87 -9.13
CA GLN A 385 -1.30 3.21 -7.91
C GLN A 385 -1.05 1.72 -8.12
N GLY A 386 -1.85 1.07 -8.95
CA GLY A 386 -1.68 -0.34 -9.29
C GLY A 386 -0.32 -0.61 -9.91
N SER A 387 0.12 0.27 -10.83
CA SER A 387 1.45 0.22 -11.43
C SER A 387 2.57 0.41 -10.40
N VAL A 388 2.41 1.37 -9.48
CA VAL A 388 3.38 1.61 -8.39
C VAL A 388 3.49 0.39 -7.46
N TYR A 389 2.36 -0.18 -7.04
CA TYR A 389 2.35 -1.35 -6.16
C TYR A 389 2.77 -2.63 -6.88
N HIS A 390 2.66 -2.70 -8.21
CA HIS A 390 3.25 -3.80 -8.97
C HIS A 390 4.77 -3.80 -8.89
N VAL A 391 5.41 -2.63 -9.03
CA VAL A 391 6.87 -2.49 -8.87
C VAL A 391 7.28 -2.86 -7.44
N ILE A 392 6.64 -2.25 -6.43
CA ILE A 392 6.98 -2.47 -5.02
C ILE A 392 6.70 -3.92 -4.59
N GLY A 393 5.47 -4.39 -4.82
CA GLY A 393 5.01 -5.72 -4.38
C GLY A 393 5.77 -6.86 -5.05
N SER A 394 6.16 -6.73 -6.32
CA SER A 394 6.98 -7.73 -6.99
C SER A 394 8.39 -7.80 -6.40
N ALA A 395 9.00 -6.66 -6.11
CA ALA A 395 10.33 -6.60 -5.52
C ALA A 395 10.36 -7.25 -4.12
N VAL A 396 9.41 -6.90 -3.26
CA VAL A 396 9.29 -7.41 -1.88
C VAL A 396 9.02 -8.91 -1.85
N ARG A 397 8.09 -9.41 -2.67
CA ARG A 397 7.75 -10.84 -2.69
C ARG A 397 8.93 -11.72 -3.11
N LEU A 398 9.76 -11.20 -4.00
CA LEU A 398 10.94 -11.92 -4.48
C LEU A 398 12.13 -11.73 -3.52
N ASN A 399 12.27 -10.56 -2.90
CA ASN A 399 13.41 -10.18 -2.06
C ASN A 399 12.92 -9.71 -0.67
N PRO A 400 12.52 -10.64 0.22
CA PRO A 400 11.85 -10.27 1.45
C PRO A 400 12.76 -9.72 2.55
N LEU A 401 14.09 -9.82 2.42
CA LEU A 401 15.02 -9.36 3.44
C LEU A 401 15.38 -7.89 3.21
N LEU A 402 14.87 -7.01 4.07
CA LEU A 402 15.06 -5.57 4.02
C LEU A 402 16.28 -5.20 4.86
N TRP A 403 17.25 -4.52 4.25
CA TRP A 403 18.55 -4.22 4.86
C TRP A 403 18.67 -2.76 5.28
N HIS A 404 18.33 -1.86 4.37
CA HIS A 404 18.49 -0.43 4.57
C HIS A 404 17.32 0.33 3.96
N HIS A 405 17.03 1.48 4.57
CA HIS A 405 16.14 2.52 4.09
C HIS A 405 16.93 3.81 3.96
N GLY A 406 16.65 4.61 2.94
CA GLY A 406 17.30 5.90 2.81
C GLY A 406 16.64 6.83 1.81
N THR A 407 17.28 7.98 1.64
CA THR A 407 16.89 9.05 0.73
C THR A 407 18.08 9.49 -0.12
N SER A 408 17.96 10.58 -0.88
CA SER A 408 19.15 11.20 -1.50
C SER A 408 20.09 11.89 -0.50
N LYS A 409 19.70 12.02 0.77
CA LYS A 409 20.43 12.77 1.81
C LYS A 409 20.90 11.91 2.96
N ASP A 410 20.09 10.95 3.39
CA ASP A 410 20.28 10.23 4.64
C ASP A 410 19.96 8.74 4.48
N MET A 411 20.55 7.90 5.34
CA MET A 411 20.34 6.45 5.33
C MET A 411 20.20 5.94 6.77
N ASN A 412 19.16 5.14 7.02
CA ASN A 412 18.82 4.53 8.32
C ASN A 412 18.73 5.54 9.47
N THR A 413 18.20 6.74 9.21
CA THR A 413 17.99 7.76 10.25
C THR A 413 16.50 7.90 10.56
N GLU A 414 16.15 8.42 11.72
CA GLU A 414 14.75 8.76 11.97
C GLU A 414 14.25 9.84 10.98
N ASP A 415 15.13 10.78 10.59
CA ASP A 415 14.79 11.81 9.62
C ASP A 415 14.45 11.24 8.25
N SER A 416 15.10 10.16 7.81
CA SER A 416 14.80 9.55 6.51
C SER A 416 13.33 9.11 6.44
N PHE A 417 12.76 8.59 7.53
CA PHE A 417 11.34 8.18 7.60
C PHE A 417 10.35 9.36 7.47
N TYR A 418 10.78 10.59 7.73
CA TYR A 418 9.94 11.78 7.55
C TYR A 418 9.85 12.26 6.09
N THR A 419 10.54 11.60 5.16
CA THR A 419 10.56 12.00 3.75
C THR A 419 9.20 11.97 3.10
N SER A 420 8.40 10.92 3.35
CA SER A 420 7.05 10.84 2.82
C SER A 420 6.19 12.02 3.28
N SER A 421 6.28 12.43 4.56
CA SER A 421 5.58 13.62 5.07
C SER A 421 5.98 14.88 4.30
N ARG A 422 7.29 15.11 4.15
CA ARG A 422 7.83 16.32 3.50
C ARG A 422 7.44 16.42 2.03
N VAL A 423 7.47 15.31 1.30
CA VAL A 423 7.06 15.29 -0.11
C VAL A 423 5.57 15.59 -0.22
N ILE A 424 4.75 14.95 0.61
CA ILE A 424 3.30 15.18 0.61
C ILE A 424 2.97 16.65 0.94
N ASP A 425 3.61 17.24 1.96
CA ASP A 425 3.42 18.64 2.34
C ASP A 425 3.74 19.59 1.17
N GLN A 426 4.84 19.34 0.44
CA GLN A 426 5.19 20.13 -0.75
C GLN A 426 4.10 20.06 -1.82
N VAL A 427 3.57 18.87 -2.07
CA VAL A 427 2.53 18.66 -3.10
C VAL A 427 1.23 19.36 -2.73
N TYR A 428 0.78 19.23 -1.48
CA TYR A 428 -0.46 19.89 -1.08
C TYR A 428 -0.31 21.39 -0.92
N ALA A 429 0.85 21.91 -0.50
CA ALA A 429 1.13 23.34 -0.53
C ALA A 429 1.06 23.90 -1.96
N TYR A 430 1.65 23.19 -2.94
CA TYR A 430 1.57 23.56 -4.36
C TYR A 430 0.12 23.59 -4.86
N ARG A 431 -0.66 22.53 -4.60
CA ARG A 431 -2.05 22.43 -5.06
C ARG A 431 -2.97 23.46 -4.41
N ARG A 432 -2.76 23.75 -3.12
CA ARG A 432 -3.48 24.82 -2.42
C ARG A 432 -3.23 26.17 -3.08
N ALA A 433 -1.96 26.49 -3.35
CA ALA A 433 -1.61 27.73 -4.03
C ALA A 433 -2.22 27.83 -5.44
N LEU A 434 -2.29 26.72 -6.19
CA LEU A 434 -2.99 26.71 -7.48
C LEU A 434 -4.49 26.99 -7.34
N LYS A 435 -5.16 26.37 -6.34
CA LYS A 435 -6.58 26.60 -6.04
C LYS A 435 -6.85 28.06 -5.66
N GLU A 436 -5.91 28.71 -4.99
CA GLU A 436 -5.95 30.13 -4.61
C GLU A 436 -5.60 31.08 -5.77
N GLY A 437 -5.37 30.57 -6.98
CA GLY A 437 -5.11 31.37 -8.17
C GLY A 437 -3.69 31.95 -8.24
N LEU A 438 -2.75 31.45 -7.43
CA LEU A 438 -1.37 31.97 -7.40
C LEU A 438 -0.58 31.61 -8.66
N GLY A 439 -1.01 30.61 -9.44
CA GLY A 439 -0.43 30.26 -10.74
C GLY A 439 1.09 30.07 -10.65
N LYS A 440 1.86 30.92 -11.35
CA LYS A 440 3.34 30.89 -11.33
C LYS A 440 3.97 31.21 -9.98
N LYS A 441 3.22 31.81 -9.05
CA LYS A 441 3.68 32.08 -7.67
C LYS A 441 3.49 30.89 -6.73
N ALA A 442 2.88 29.79 -7.20
CA ALA A 442 2.75 28.58 -6.40
C ALA A 442 4.15 28.03 -6.03
N PRO A 443 4.34 27.53 -4.79
CA PRO A 443 5.61 26.97 -4.36
C PRO A 443 5.95 25.73 -5.19
N ALA A 444 7.20 25.58 -5.62
CA ALA A 444 7.61 24.43 -6.40
C ALA A 444 7.61 23.14 -5.56
N VAL A 445 7.15 22.04 -6.16
CA VAL A 445 7.35 20.69 -5.61
C VAL A 445 8.78 20.26 -5.91
N LYS A 446 9.67 20.36 -4.91
CA LYS A 446 11.08 19.95 -5.05
C LYS A 446 11.21 18.44 -5.22
N GLY A 447 10.36 17.68 -4.53
CA GLY A 447 10.41 16.23 -4.50
C GLY A 447 11.62 15.69 -3.75
N GLU A 448 11.72 14.37 -3.69
CA GLU A 448 12.83 13.65 -3.07
C GLU A 448 13.00 12.26 -3.72
N VAL A 449 14.17 11.65 -3.51
CA VAL A 449 14.37 10.21 -3.75
C VAL A 449 14.28 9.48 -2.43
N GLU A 450 13.48 8.41 -2.37
CA GLU A 450 13.42 7.48 -1.25
C GLU A 450 13.61 6.05 -1.76
N TRP A 451 14.35 5.24 -1.01
CA TRP A 451 14.75 3.92 -1.46
C TRP A 451 14.85 2.91 -0.33
N VAL A 452 14.69 1.63 -0.68
CA VAL A 452 14.95 0.49 0.20
C VAL A 452 15.82 -0.54 -0.50
N ALA A 453 16.74 -1.15 0.25
CA ALA A 453 17.57 -2.25 -0.21
C ALA A 453 17.03 -3.58 0.30
N LEU A 454 16.80 -4.50 -0.64
CA LEU A 454 16.19 -5.81 -0.44
C LEU A 454 17.10 -6.92 -0.96
N THR A 455 17.05 -8.11 -0.35
CA THR A 455 17.71 -9.31 -0.87
C THR A 455 16.83 -10.56 -0.73
N ASP A 456 17.20 -11.63 -1.42
CA ASP A 456 16.59 -12.96 -1.30
C ASP A 456 17.30 -13.86 -0.27
N GLY A 457 18.28 -13.33 0.46
CA GLY A 457 19.14 -14.10 1.37
C GLY A 457 20.22 -14.94 0.68
N ARG A 458 20.35 -14.82 -0.65
CA ARG A 458 21.39 -15.46 -1.44
C ARG A 458 22.28 -14.37 -2.02
N ASN A 459 22.27 -14.24 -3.34
CA ASN A 459 23.16 -13.36 -4.06
C ASN A 459 22.41 -12.34 -4.90
N ARG A 460 21.12 -12.09 -4.64
CA ARG A 460 20.36 -11.07 -5.37
C ARG A 460 20.14 -9.84 -4.51
N LEU A 461 20.53 -8.68 -5.04
CA LEU A 461 20.18 -7.36 -4.52
C LEU A 461 19.01 -6.80 -5.35
N CYS A 462 18.05 -6.19 -4.67
CA CYS A 462 16.99 -5.42 -5.29
C CYS A 462 16.89 -4.07 -4.60
N LEU A 463 16.99 -2.98 -5.35
CA LEU A 463 16.70 -1.63 -4.87
C LEU A 463 15.32 -1.24 -5.36
N VAL A 464 14.43 -0.82 -4.45
CA VAL A 464 13.16 -0.18 -4.84
C VAL A 464 13.29 1.30 -4.54
N ILE A 465 13.08 2.13 -5.56
CA ILE A 465 13.38 3.56 -5.51
C ILE A 465 12.16 4.32 -6.03
N VAL A 466 11.73 5.33 -5.28
CA VAL A 466 10.73 6.31 -5.70
C VAL A 466 11.43 7.65 -5.87
N ASN A 467 11.28 8.28 -7.02
CA ASN A 467 11.81 9.61 -7.32
C ASN A 467 10.64 10.55 -7.66
N THR A 468 10.37 11.52 -6.78
CA THR A 468 9.37 12.58 -7.01
C THR A 468 9.98 13.89 -7.49
N LYS A 469 11.31 13.94 -7.69
CA LYS A 469 11.98 15.08 -8.29
C LYS A 469 11.61 15.20 -9.78
N GLN A 470 11.81 16.41 -10.31
CA GLN A 470 11.61 16.71 -11.72
C GLN A 470 12.84 16.37 -12.58
N THR A 471 13.91 15.88 -11.96
CA THR A 471 15.19 15.53 -12.58
C THR A 471 15.45 14.03 -12.51
N THR A 472 16.22 13.53 -13.48
CA THR A 472 16.88 12.23 -13.37
C THR A 472 17.95 12.31 -12.31
N GLU A 473 18.08 11.26 -11.51
CA GLU A 473 19.11 11.16 -10.47
C GLU A 473 20.05 10.00 -10.79
N LYS A 474 21.36 10.28 -10.74
CA LYS A 474 22.45 9.32 -10.94
C LYS A 474 22.94 8.85 -9.59
N ILE A 475 22.85 7.55 -9.35
CA ILE A 475 23.14 6.98 -8.04
C ILE A 475 24.28 5.98 -8.19
N LYS A 476 25.29 6.13 -7.33
CA LYS A 476 26.37 5.16 -7.20
C LYS A 476 26.03 4.20 -6.07
N VAL A 477 25.91 2.91 -6.37
CA VAL A 477 25.65 1.85 -5.40
C VAL A 477 26.93 1.05 -5.18
N THR A 478 27.34 0.91 -3.92
CA THR A 478 28.54 0.15 -3.53
C THR A 478 28.15 -0.97 -2.56
N VAL A 479 28.62 -2.19 -2.82
CA VAL A 479 28.54 -3.31 -1.87
C VAL A 479 29.95 -3.89 -1.69
N PRO A 480 30.62 -3.67 -0.55
CA PRO A 480 32.01 -4.09 -0.36
C PRO A 480 32.22 -5.59 -0.64
N GLY A 481 33.25 -5.90 -1.43
CA GLY A 481 33.64 -7.28 -1.75
C GLY A 481 32.68 -8.03 -2.69
N LYS A 482 31.74 -7.33 -3.34
CA LYS A 482 30.79 -7.92 -4.29
C LYS A 482 30.92 -7.29 -5.66
N GLN A 483 30.91 -8.11 -6.70
CA GLN A 483 30.71 -7.68 -8.08
C GLN A 483 29.23 -7.79 -8.48
N PHE A 484 28.83 -7.02 -9.48
CA PHE A 484 27.47 -6.96 -10.00
C PHE A 484 27.35 -7.57 -11.40
N ALA A 485 26.28 -8.31 -11.65
CA ALA A 485 25.81 -8.69 -12.98
C ALA A 485 25.16 -7.50 -13.70
N ALA A 486 24.67 -7.75 -14.91
CA ALA A 486 23.73 -6.86 -15.59
C ALA A 486 22.49 -6.64 -14.69
N PRO A 487 22.12 -5.38 -14.39
CA PRO A 487 20.92 -5.09 -13.64
C PRO A 487 19.68 -5.17 -14.54
N THR A 488 18.60 -5.71 -14.01
CA THR A 488 17.26 -5.63 -14.59
C THR A 488 16.47 -4.51 -13.94
N TYR A 489 15.89 -3.65 -14.76
CA TYR A 489 15.03 -2.55 -14.36
C TYR A 489 13.57 -2.89 -14.63
N ARG A 490 12.69 -2.53 -13.69
CA ARG A 490 11.26 -2.39 -13.92
C ARG A 490 10.86 -1.00 -13.46
N ILE A 491 10.20 -0.25 -14.33
CA ILE A 491 9.94 1.17 -14.15
C ILE A 491 8.46 1.44 -14.39
N ALA A 492 7.87 2.25 -13.50
CA ALA A 492 6.62 2.95 -13.76
C ALA A 492 6.88 4.47 -13.65
N ARG A 493 6.51 5.22 -14.68
CA ARG A 493 6.76 6.68 -14.74
C ARG A 493 5.68 7.42 -15.50
N ILE A 494 5.60 8.73 -15.27
CA ILE A 494 4.81 9.63 -16.12
C ILE A 494 5.45 9.73 -17.52
N LYS A 495 4.65 9.68 -18.59
CA LYS A 495 5.16 9.81 -19.97
C LYS A 495 5.60 11.24 -20.28
N ASP A 496 4.78 12.21 -19.88
CA ASP A 496 5.04 13.64 -20.05
C ASP A 496 4.88 14.32 -18.67
N PRO A 497 5.96 14.91 -18.11
CA PRO A 497 5.93 15.55 -16.81
C PRO A 497 4.85 16.63 -16.65
N LYS A 498 4.38 17.27 -17.72
CA LYS A 498 3.32 18.29 -17.61
C LYS A 498 1.98 17.72 -17.13
N TYR A 499 1.77 16.40 -17.27
CA TYR A 499 0.55 15.70 -16.86
C TYR A 499 0.65 15.03 -15.49
N ILE A 500 1.75 15.23 -14.75
CA ILE A 500 1.99 14.60 -13.45
C ILE A 500 0.88 14.87 -12.41
N ASP A 501 0.23 16.04 -12.50
CA ASP A 501 -0.89 16.44 -11.65
C ASP A 501 -2.27 16.33 -12.35
N CYS A 502 -2.32 15.78 -13.56
CA CYS A 502 -3.56 15.52 -14.26
C CYS A 502 -4.23 14.24 -13.77
N ARG A 503 -5.57 14.25 -13.80
CA ARG A 503 -6.40 13.09 -13.45
C ARG A 503 -6.55 12.21 -14.67
N GLU A 504 -6.30 10.91 -14.51
CA GLU A 504 -6.61 9.96 -15.55
C GLU A 504 -8.12 9.78 -15.72
N VAL A 505 -8.55 9.59 -16.97
CA VAL A 505 -9.90 9.16 -17.32
C VAL A 505 -9.85 7.63 -17.55
N PRO A 506 -10.62 6.81 -16.79
CA PRO A 506 -10.71 5.38 -17.04
C PRO A 506 -11.19 5.09 -18.48
N GLY A 507 -10.70 4.02 -19.09
CA GLY A 507 -10.94 3.71 -20.51
C GLY A 507 -10.00 4.41 -21.48
N GLU A 508 -9.47 5.59 -21.13
CA GLU A 508 -8.58 6.35 -22.00
C GLU A 508 -7.11 5.92 -21.87
N ALA A 509 -6.30 6.40 -22.81
CA ALA A 509 -4.86 6.21 -22.81
C ALA A 509 -4.20 6.69 -21.50
N LYS A 510 -3.36 5.83 -20.91
CA LYS A 510 -2.68 6.13 -19.64
C LYS A 510 -1.64 7.22 -19.81
N LEU A 511 -1.61 8.13 -18.84
CA LEU A 511 -0.63 9.23 -18.75
C LEU A 511 0.74 8.75 -18.29
N TRP A 512 0.78 7.56 -17.70
CA TRP A 512 1.98 6.84 -17.29
C TRP A 512 2.24 5.63 -18.18
N GLU A 513 3.45 5.08 -18.05
CA GLU A 513 3.86 3.83 -18.70
C GLU A 513 4.57 2.92 -17.69
N GLU A 514 4.51 1.61 -17.96
CA GLU A 514 5.29 0.59 -17.28
C GLU A 514 6.09 -0.21 -18.31
N PHE A 515 7.38 -0.39 -18.07
CA PHE A 515 8.25 -1.22 -18.90
C PHE A 515 9.39 -1.82 -18.07
N ALA A 516 10.05 -2.83 -18.63
CA ALA A 516 11.21 -3.48 -18.02
C ALA A 516 12.28 -3.76 -19.07
N TYR A 517 13.54 -3.69 -18.67
CA TYR A 517 14.68 -4.01 -19.52
C TYR A 517 15.87 -4.51 -18.69
N GLU A 518 16.76 -5.26 -19.33
CA GLU A 518 18.06 -5.64 -18.78
C GLU A 518 19.12 -4.72 -19.38
N ASP A 519 19.93 -4.08 -18.53
CA ASP A 519 21.08 -3.32 -19.00
C ASP A 519 22.26 -4.27 -19.24
N THR A 520 22.39 -4.70 -20.47
CA THR A 520 23.46 -5.60 -20.92
C THR A 520 24.79 -4.89 -21.14
N GLN A 521 24.85 -3.55 -20.99
CA GLN A 521 26.09 -2.77 -21.13
C GLN A 521 26.90 -2.74 -19.83
N THR A 522 26.29 -3.10 -18.70
CA THR A 522 26.93 -3.19 -17.39
C THR A 522 26.89 -4.63 -16.88
N GLY A 523 27.84 -5.02 -16.02
CA GLY A 523 27.89 -6.37 -15.41
C GLY A 523 29.19 -7.12 -15.63
N TYR A 524 29.16 -8.46 -15.48
CA TYR A 524 30.35 -9.33 -15.47
C TYR A 524 31.21 -9.36 -16.75
N ALA A 525 30.87 -8.58 -17.77
CA ALA A 525 31.70 -8.35 -18.94
C ALA A 525 32.35 -6.96 -18.86
N GLY A 526 33.54 -6.91 -18.26
CA GLY A 526 34.39 -5.72 -18.22
C GLY A 526 35.83 -6.06 -17.89
N SER A 527 36.54 -6.73 -18.82
CA SER A 527 38.02 -6.65 -19.03
C SER A 527 38.59 -7.77 -19.93
N GLY A 528 37.85 -8.24 -20.95
CA GLY A 528 38.35 -9.26 -21.89
C GLY A 528 38.99 -8.74 -23.18
N ALA A 529 38.65 -7.53 -23.65
CA ALA A 529 39.07 -7.09 -25.00
C ALA A 529 39.24 -5.57 -25.23
N TYR A 530 39.08 -4.73 -24.21
CA TYR A 530 39.29 -3.28 -24.35
C TYR A 530 40.24 -2.77 -23.27
N GLU A 531 41.33 -2.12 -23.69
CA GLU A 531 42.30 -1.40 -22.86
C GLU A 531 41.67 -0.12 -22.28
N GLY A 532 40.61 -0.27 -21.49
CA GLY A 532 39.97 0.79 -20.73
C GLY A 532 40.15 0.60 -19.22
N PRO A 533 39.95 1.65 -18.41
CA PRO A 533 40.06 1.54 -16.95
C PRO A 533 39.09 0.49 -16.42
N LYS A 534 39.61 -0.48 -15.66
CA LYS A 534 38.81 -1.50 -14.98
C LYS A 534 37.79 -0.81 -14.08
N SER A 535 36.49 -1.00 -14.33
CA SER A 535 35.46 -0.58 -13.38
C SER A 535 35.76 -1.21 -12.03
N GLY A 536 35.63 -0.43 -10.95
CA GLY A 536 35.73 -0.96 -9.59
C GLY A 536 34.77 -2.12 -9.48
N PHE A 537 35.29 -3.29 -9.11
CA PHE A 537 34.56 -4.55 -9.01
C PHE A 537 33.46 -4.55 -7.94
N ASP A 538 33.12 -3.39 -7.36
CA ASP A 538 32.23 -3.17 -6.23
C ASP A 538 31.21 -2.05 -6.44
N GLN A 539 31.08 -1.54 -7.67
CA GLN A 539 30.22 -0.37 -7.98
C GLN A 539 29.20 -0.67 -9.08
N LEU A 540 27.97 -0.22 -8.84
CA LEU A 540 26.87 -0.20 -9.79
C LEU A 540 26.38 1.24 -9.92
N ASN A 541 26.42 1.82 -11.12
CA ASN A 541 25.81 3.11 -11.39
C ASN A 541 24.40 2.89 -11.94
N ILE A 542 23.41 3.55 -11.36
CA ILE A 542 22.02 3.49 -11.79
C ILE A 542 21.51 4.90 -12.07
N GLU A 543 20.59 5.00 -13.02
CA GLU A 543 19.83 6.23 -13.26
C GLU A 543 18.37 6.01 -12.87
N VAL A 544 17.79 7.00 -12.21
CA VAL A 544 16.39 7.00 -11.79
C VAL A 544 15.70 8.19 -12.42
N GLY A 545 14.81 7.94 -13.38
CA GLY A 545 14.12 9.00 -14.11
C GLY A 545 13.23 9.87 -13.21
N PRO A 546 12.86 11.08 -13.66
CA PRO A 546 12.00 11.97 -12.90
C PRO A 546 10.61 11.38 -12.71
N ASN A 547 9.93 11.73 -11.62
CA ASN A 547 8.57 11.31 -11.29
C ASN A 547 8.31 9.83 -11.61
N SER A 548 9.09 8.94 -10.99
CA SER A 548 9.07 7.51 -11.29
C SER A 548 9.16 6.67 -10.02
N VAL A 549 8.76 5.41 -10.15
CA VAL A 549 9.14 4.33 -9.24
C VAL A 549 9.81 3.24 -10.06
N GLN A 550 10.90 2.70 -9.53
CA GLN A 550 11.59 1.60 -10.19
C GLN A 550 12.14 0.58 -9.21
N SER A 551 12.22 -0.66 -9.65
CA SER A 551 13.03 -1.69 -9.00
C SER A 551 14.25 -2.00 -9.86
N VAL A 552 15.44 -1.97 -9.26
CA VAL A 552 16.70 -2.41 -9.88
C VAL A 552 17.12 -3.71 -9.24
N THR A 553 17.11 -4.80 -10.00
CA THR A 553 17.48 -6.13 -9.52
C THR A 553 18.78 -6.57 -10.14
N VAL A 554 19.72 -7.04 -9.32
CA VAL A 554 21.05 -7.44 -9.78
C VAL A 554 21.55 -8.68 -9.03
N VAL A 555 22.18 -9.59 -9.76
CA VAL A 555 22.88 -10.74 -9.18
C VAL A 555 24.29 -10.33 -8.80
N MET A 556 24.67 -10.60 -7.57
CA MET A 556 25.99 -10.34 -7.01
C MET A 556 26.83 -11.63 -6.94
N ARG A 557 28.15 -11.49 -6.88
CA ARG A 557 29.09 -12.58 -6.54
C ARG A 557 30.26 -12.01 -5.77
N ASN A 558 30.98 -12.84 -5.04
CA ASN A 558 32.18 -12.39 -4.34
C ASN A 558 33.25 -11.94 -5.33
N THR A 559 33.90 -10.82 -5.03
CA THR A 559 35.07 -10.38 -5.78
C THR A 559 36.17 -11.46 -5.66
N PRO A 560 36.78 -11.91 -6.78
CA PRO A 560 37.86 -12.89 -6.71
C PRO A 560 39.00 -12.36 -5.84
N VAL A 561 39.42 -13.16 -4.86
CA VAL A 561 40.65 -12.90 -4.11
C VAL A 561 41.81 -13.11 -5.09
N LYS A 562 42.65 -12.09 -5.30
CA LYS A 562 43.91 -12.27 -6.04
C LYS A 562 44.72 -13.33 -5.29
N LYS A 563 44.92 -14.49 -5.91
CA LYS A 563 45.84 -15.52 -5.43
C LYS A 563 47.28 -15.06 -5.61
#